data_AF-A0A1R2D3U8-F1
#
_entry.id   AF-A0A1R2D3U8-F1
#
_cell.length_a   1.000
_cell.length_b   1.000
_cell.length_c   1.000
_cell.angle_alpha   90.00
_cell.angle_beta   90.00
_cell.angle_gamma   90.00
#
_symmetry.space_group_name_H-M   'P 1'
#
loop_
_entity.id
_entity.type
_entity.pdbx_description
1 polymer ?
#
loop_
_entity_poly.entity_id
_entity_poly.type
_entity_poly.pdbx_seq_one_letter_code
_entity_poly.pdbx_strand_id
1 'polypeptide(L)'
;MNRGQEILIMTVSITDDKKDKIIVHENDNPEDLATNFIARYNLNPKLTSLLTEEILSNLSNLNIPFSYNPLSSKQHPISLNKSNTLSSMPKEYPQQDFYSQISYENNGQKLYAKGLRQNLQSENHKQALKIRLEQEQNKELTFQPKINPVSNILASRMIDRSIDSIRRKESEMAQFYVERQVKELSECTFTPKINLGSSKTIEYEQRPNSKRFQELYNDSLIRKHKQEYLQKHVEYSFKPEILSTKNVSSSGERLFCKKPFNELEYYRQSELKDPETGQDFFVPQINRGLYNRIREVPIGEHLYRQKKEHVQSSGVFNTEPSLESNKRSEQLLNRAKRMRYYEIFQQFNPDEQGMIHYENIEPRNIEPIVLKLMGQMLDVWGEEKEPLDFETFAGSLDNLLKILSPDERIVFLIYKRNKEDTQRDSVKRSSFLAETDGVYSRQLEQKLTSQARVELEREKRYRSELDGCTFHPQTTPYKTFGKRNK
;
A
#
# COMPACT_ATOMS: atom_id res chain seq x y z
N MET A 1 -13.09 48.74 2.77
CA MET A 1 -12.49 47.80 3.74
C MET A 1 -12.02 46.59 2.94
N ASN A 2 -10.75 46.19 3.08
CA ASN A 2 -10.25 45.00 2.40
C ASN A 2 -10.72 43.76 3.18
N ARG A 3 -11.64 42.98 2.61
CA ARG A 3 -12.17 41.77 3.29
C ARG A 3 -11.15 40.63 3.37
N GLY A 4 -10.07 40.70 2.59
CA GLY A 4 -9.07 39.64 2.45
C GLY A 4 -9.39 38.73 1.27
N GLN A 5 -8.69 37.60 1.17
CA GLN A 5 -8.94 36.58 0.16
C GLN A 5 -10.23 35.79 0.48
N GLU A 6 -10.93 35.31 -0.55
CA GLU A 6 -12.01 34.32 -0.39
C GLU A 6 -11.43 32.98 0.08
N ILE A 7 -11.90 32.47 1.22
CA ILE A 7 -11.39 31.23 1.86
C ILE A 7 -12.39 30.08 1.89
N LEU A 8 -13.69 30.37 1.87
CA LEU A 8 -14.75 29.36 1.89
C LEU A 8 -15.99 29.84 1.13
N ILE A 9 -16.55 28.99 0.27
CA ILE A 9 -17.83 29.22 -0.40
C ILE A 9 -18.78 28.09 0.00
N MET A 10 -19.75 28.39 0.87
CA MET A 10 -20.76 27.45 1.34
C MET A 10 -22.06 27.63 0.56
N THR A 11 -22.73 26.55 0.15
CA THR A 11 -24.06 26.63 -0.50
C THR A 11 -25.13 26.19 0.48
N VAL A 12 -26.05 27.08 0.84
CA VAL A 12 -27.13 26.84 1.80
C VAL A 12 -28.45 26.67 1.05
N SER A 13 -29.18 25.59 1.34
CA SER A 13 -30.53 25.37 0.82
C SER A 13 -31.54 26.05 1.75
N ILE A 14 -32.33 26.97 1.20
CA ILE A 14 -33.28 27.82 1.94
C ILE A 14 -34.69 27.20 1.88
N THR A 15 -35.05 26.67 0.71
CA THR A 15 -36.22 25.81 0.45
C THR A 15 -35.81 24.76 -0.58
N ASP A 16 -36.64 23.74 -0.82
CA ASP A 16 -36.32 22.65 -1.76
C ASP A 16 -35.85 23.16 -3.14
N ASP A 17 -36.52 24.20 -3.66
CA ASP A 17 -36.21 24.84 -4.95
C ASP A 17 -35.23 26.04 -4.89
N LYS A 18 -34.77 26.49 -3.70
CA LYS A 18 -33.94 27.70 -3.56
C LYS A 18 -32.67 27.47 -2.76
N LYS A 19 -31.53 27.78 -3.38
CA LYS A 19 -30.19 27.68 -2.81
C LYS A 19 -29.43 28.98 -3.06
N ASP A 20 -28.70 29.47 -2.07
CA ASP A 20 -27.79 30.62 -2.22
C ASP A 20 -26.41 30.32 -1.61
N LYS A 21 -25.43 31.19 -1.86
CA LYS A 21 -24.04 31.01 -1.43
C LYS A 21 -23.63 32.03 -0.37
N ILE A 22 -22.94 31.54 0.66
CA ILE A 22 -22.21 32.35 1.63
C ILE A 22 -20.73 32.31 1.23
N ILE A 23 -20.17 33.47 0.92
CA ILE A 23 -18.74 33.64 0.63
C ILE A 23 -18.09 34.22 1.88
N VAL A 24 -17.09 33.52 2.43
CA VAL A 24 -16.34 33.89 3.62
C VAL A 24 -14.94 34.35 3.19
N HIS A 25 -14.52 35.52 3.65
CA HIS A 25 -13.17 36.05 3.46
C HIS A 25 -12.34 35.96 4.75
N GLU A 26 -11.01 36.08 4.64
CA GLU A 26 -10.06 36.01 5.76
C GLU A 26 -10.38 36.89 6.97
N ASN A 27 -11.00 38.05 6.77
CA ASN A 27 -11.31 39.02 7.83
C ASN A 27 -12.82 39.13 8.14
N ASP A 28 -13.66 38.28 7.56
CA ASP A 28 -15.10 38.29 7.86
C ASP A 28 -15.39 37.59 9.19
N ASN A 29 -16.29 38.16 10.00
CA ASN A 29 -16.78 37.51 11.21
C ASN A 29 -17.89 36.50 10.86
N PRO A 30 -17.76 35.20 11.23
CA PRO A 30 -18.78 34.18 10.98
C PRO A 30 -20.17 34.52 11.52
N GLU A 31 -20.26 35.19 12.68
CA GLU A 31 -21.54 35.56 13.30
C GLU A 31 -22.26 36.66 12.52
N ASP A 32 -21.51 37.65 12.01
CA ASP A 32 -22.04 38.70 11.14
C ASP A 32 -22.49 38.14 9.78
N LEU A 33 -21.73 37.19 9.20
CA LEU A 33 -22.13 36.53 7.95
C LEU A 33 -23.43 35.73 8.12
N ALA A 34 -23.56 34.93 9.19
CA ALA A 34 -24.77 34.18 9.49
C ALA A 34 -25.97 35.10 9.72
N THR A 35 -25.79 36.16 10.51
CA THR A 35 -26.83 37.16 10.81
C THR A 35 -27.30 37.89 9.55
N ASN A 36 -26.38 38.33 8.70
CA ASN A 36 -26.71 39.00 7.44
C ASN A 36 -27.43 38.05 6.46
N PHE A 37 -27.03 36.79 6.38
CA PHE A 37 -27.70 35.79 5.54
C PHE A 37 -29.14 35.52 5.99
N ILE A 38 -29.35 35.35 7.30
CA ILE A 38 -30.67 35.13 7.91
C ILE A 38 -31.58 36.34 7.75
N ALA A 39 -31.07 37.56 7.95
CA ALA A 39 -31.81 38.79 7.72
C ALA A 39 -32.21 38.96 6.25
N ARG A 40 -31.29 38.67 5.31
CA ARG A 40 -31.55 38.77 3.86
C ARG A 40 -32.67 37.83 3.37
N TYR A 41 -32.82 36.67 4.00
CA TYR A 41 -33.84 35.68 3.66
C TYR A 41 -35.03 35.63 4.63
N ASN A 42 -35.09 36.55 5.60
CA ASN A 42 -36.13 36.63 6.64
C ASN A 42 -36.35 35.28 7.37
N LEU A 43 -35.24 34.59 7.68
CA LEU A 43 -35.24 33.29 8.34
C LEU A 43 -35.33 33.43 9.87
N ASN A 44 -35.60 32.31 10.56
CA ASN A 44 -35.70 32.29 12.02
C ASN A 44 -34.35 32.67 12.67
N PRO A 45 -34.27 33.69 13.54
CA PRO A 45 -33.01 34.12 14.16
C PRO A 45 -32.37 33.08 15.06
N LYS A 46 -33.08 32.01 15.47
CA LYS A 46 -32.48 30.86 16.16
C LYS A 46 -31.53 30.05 15.28
N LEU A 47 -31.56 30.22 13.97
CA LEU A 47 -30.64 29.56 13.03
C LEU A 47 -29.25 30.22 13.01
N THR A 48 -29.08 31.42 13.59
CA THR A 48 -27.80 32.14 13.54
C THR A 48 -26.67 31.37 14.21
N SER A 49 -26.91 30.80 15.40
CA SER A 49 -25.91 29.99 16.09
C SER A 49 -25.53 28.74 15.30
N LEU A 50 -26.52 28.01 14.78
CA LEU A 50 -26.29 26.80 13.97
C LEU A 50 -25.49 27.10 12.69
N LEU A 51 -25.82 28.19 11.99
CA LEU A 51 -25.12 28.59 10.78
C LEU A 51 -23.70 29.10 11.08
N THR A 52 -23.51 29.76 12.23
CA THR A 52 -22.18 30.21 12.71
C THR A 52 -21.30 29.01 13.09
N GLU A 53 -21.85 28.02 13.80
CA GLU A 53 -21.16 26.76 14.13
C GLU A 53 -20.76 25.98 12.88
N GLU A 54 -21.63 25.92 11.87
CA GLU A 54 -21.33 25.27 10.58
C GLU A 54 -20.22 26.00 9.81
N ILE A 55 -20.21 27.35 9.81
CA ILE A 55 -19.10 28.14 9.22
C ILE A 55 -17.79 27.84 9.95
N LEU A 56 -17.78 27.90 11.29
CA LEU A 56 -16.59 27.64 12.10
C LEU A 56 -16.06 26.20 11.94
N SER A 57 -16.95 25.21 11.91
CA SER A 57 -16.61 23.80 11.65
C SER A 57 -15.88 23.64 10.32
N ASN A 58 -16.45 24.18 9.24
CA ASN A 58 -15.85 24.12 7.91
C ASN A 58 -14.52 24.90 7.81
N LEU A 59 -14.38 26.05 8.48
CA LEU A 59 -13.11 26.78 8.55
C LEU A 59 -12.02 25.98 9.29
N SER A 60 -12.38 25.31 10.40
CA SER A 60 -11.41 24.50 11.17
C SER A 60 -10.84 23.33 10.36
N ASN A 61 -11.68 22.68 9.55
CA ASN A 61 -11.28 21.58 8.65
C ASN A 61 -10.27 22.02 7.56
N LEU A 62 -10.24 23.30 7.19
CA LEU A 62 -9.32 23.83 6.17
C LEU A 62 -7.89 24.08 6.70
N ASN A 63 -7.64 23.95 8.01
CA ASN A 63 -6.34 24.24 8.65
C ASN A 63 -5.79 25.65 8.37
N ILE A 64 -6.66 26.61 8.05
CA ILE A 64 -6.27 28.03 7.92
C ILE A 64 -6.13 28.60 9.34
N PRO A 65 -5.00 29.25 9.70
CA PRO A 65 -4.81 29.83 11.03
C PRO A 65 -5.66 31.09 11.21
N PHE A 66 -6.94 30.90 11.51
CA PHE A 66 -7.91 31.97 11.74
C PHE A 66 -7.78 32.50 13.18
N SER A 67 -7.44 33.78 13.35
CA SER A 67 -7.26 34.38 14.69
C SER A 67 -8.60 34.79 15.32
N TYR A 68 -9.41 33.81 15.69
CA TYR A 68 -10.66 34.07 16.42
C TYR A 68 -10.39 34.24 17.93
N ASN A 69 -10.67 35.43 18.46
CA ASN A 69 -10.65 35.73 19.89
C ASN A 69 -12.10 35.79 20.43
N PRO A 70 -12.63 34.71 21.02
CA PRO A 70 -13.96 34.72 21.62
C PRO A 70 -13.93 35.42 22.99
N LEU A 71 -14.06 36.75 23.04
CA LEU A 71 -14.26 37.44 24.32
C LEU A 71 -15.01 38.78 24.20
N SER A 72 -16.32 38.78 24.44
CA SER A 72 -17.05 39.99 24.84
C SER A 72 -18.29 39.69 25.68
N SER A 73 -18.46 40.47 26.76
CA SER A 73 -19.53 40.42 27.76
C SER A 73 -19.51 39.18 28.72
N LYS A 74 -19.62 39.31 30.05
CA LYS A 74 -20.01 40.44 30.92
C LYS A 74 -19.17 40.55 32.22
N GLN A 75 -18.73 41.77 32.50
CA GLN A 75 -18.66 42.48 33.80
C GLN A 75 -18.53 41.68 35.13
N HIS A 76 -17.38 41.80 35.83
CA HIS A 76 -17.19 42.57 37.09
C HIS A 76 -15.71 42.44 37.61
N PRO A 77 -15.22 43.29 38.57
CA PRO A 77 -13.79 43.67 38.67
C PRO A 77 -13.05 43.21 39.95
N ILE A 78 -11.79 43.72 40.13
CA ILE A 78 -10.89 43.66 41.32
C ILE A 78 -10.01 42.38 41.36
N SER A 79 -8.67 42.36 41.56
CA SER A 79 -7.67 43.40 41.90
C SER A 79 -6.22 43.13 41.41
N LEU A 80 -5.34 44.12 41.62
CA LEU A 80 -3.90 44.25 41.27
C LEU A 80 -2.92 43.13 41.73
N ASN A 81 -1.87 42.86 40.93
CA ASN A 81 -0.45 43.28 41.15
C ASN A 81 0.52 42.60 40.12
N LYS A 82 1.36 43.34 39.36
CA LYS A 82 2.82 43.59 39.56
C LYS A 82 3.64 42.32 39.91
N SER A 83 4.74 41.93 39.23
CA SER A 83 5.85 42.70 38.60
C SER A 83 6.41 42.00 37.33
N ASN A 84 6.80 42.69 36.25
CA ASN A 84 8.08 43.40 36.00
C ASN A 84 9.39 42.60 36.25
N THR A 85 10.12 42.28 35.16
CA THR A 85 11.57 42.56 34.98
C THR A 85 11.96 42.48 33.49
N LEU A 86 12.56 43.56 32.96
CA LEU A 86 13.20 43.62 31.63
C LEU A 86 14.68 43.19 31.71
N SER A 87 15.26 42.78 30.57
CA SER A 87 16.65 43.14 30.26
C SER A 87 16.85 43.50 28.77
N SER A 88 17.72 44.48 28.54
CA SER A 88 18.02 45.21 27.29
C SER A 88 19.54 45.18 27.03
N MET A 89 20.14 45.39 25.86
CA MET A 89 19.78 45.81 24.46
C MET A 89 20.99 45.30 23.58
N PRO A 90 21.32 45.75 22.33
CA PRO A 90 20.75 46.78 21.46
C PRO A 90 20.43 46.33 20.01
N LYS A 91 20.00 47.31 19.19
CA LYS A 91 19.54 47.22 17.80
C LYS A 91 20.69 47.49 16.80
N GLU A 92 20.54 47.01 15.56
CA GLU A 92 20.70 47.86 14.36
C GLU A 92 19.99 47.24 13.14
N TYR A 93 19.53 48.11 12.23
CA TYR A 93 18.68 47.86 11.05
C TYR A 93 19.20 48.80 9.94
N PRO A 94 19.11 48.47 8.63
CA PRO A 94 17.80 48.42 7.96
C PRO A 94 17.60 47.28 6.95
N GLN A 95 16.33 47.06 6.64
CA GLN A 95 15.85 46.16 5.60
C GLN A 95 16.15 46.73 4.20
N GLN A 96 16.49 45.85 3.26
CA GLN A 96 16.21 46.06 1.84
C GLN A 96 15.48 44.84 1.28
N ASP A 97 14.57 45.12 0.37
CA ASP A 97 13.53 44.20 -0.10
C ASP A 97 14.11 42.99 -0.84
N PHE A 98 13.71 41.79 -0.41
CA PHE A 98 13.78 40.60 -1.25
C PHE A 98 12.42 39.91 -1.27
N TYR A 99 11.91 39.74 -2.49
CA TYR A 99 10.64 39.10 -2.81
C TYR A 99 10.34 37.90 -1.92
N SER A 100 9.25 37.98 -1.15
CA SER A 100 8.58 36.81 -0.59
C SER A 100 8.02 36.00 -1.76
N GLN A 101 8.87 35.14 -2.33
CA GLN A 101 8.50 34.24 -3.41
C GLN A 101 7.26 33.46 -3.01
N ILE A 102 6.33 33.36 -3.97
CA ILE A 102 5.12 32.55 -3.87
C ILE A 102 5.57 31.10 -3.64
N SER A 103 5.59 30.69 -2.37
CA SER A 103 5.82 29.32 -1.97
C SER A 103 4.58 28.52 -2.32
N TYR A 104 4.52 28.09 -3.58
CA TYR A 104 3.73 26.92 -3.94
C TYR A 104 4.29 25.76 -3.14
N GLU A 105 3.72 25.50 -1.94
CA GLU A 105 4.04 24.34 -1.12
C GLU A 105 3.78 23.09 -1.98
N ASN A 106 4.86 22.59 -2.58
CA ASN A 106 4.78 21.51 -3.55
C ASN A 106 4.09 20.33 -2.87
N ASN A 107 3.10 19.73 -3.54
CA ASN A 107 2.37 18.60 -2.96
C ASN A 107 3.30 17.48 -2.48
N GLY A 108 4.50 17.34 -3.07
CA GLY A 108 5.56 16.47 -2.55
C GLY A 108 6.04 16.81 -1.13
N GLN A 109 6.24 18.08 -0.78
CA GLN A 109 6.60 18.50 0.59
C GLN A 109 5.45 18.25 1.57
N LYS A 110 4.19 18.52 1.18
CA LYS A 110 3.01 18.20 1.99
C LYS A 110 2.87 16.70 2.25
N LEU A 111 3.05 15.87 1.22
CA LEU A 111 3.05 14.41 1.33
C LEU A 111 4.22 13.88 2.18
N TYR A 112 5.42 14.47 2.04
CA TYR A 112 6.58 14.10 2.86
C TYR A 112 6.37 14.43 4.35
N ALA A 113 5.89 15.64 4.66
CA ALA A 113 5.55 16.03 6.04
C ALA A 113 4.43 15.17 6.63
N LYS A 114 3.41 14.81 5.83
CA LYS A 114 2.36 13.85 6.23
C LYS A 114 2.93 12.45 6.49
N GLY A 115 3.83 11.97 5.63
CA GLY A 115 4.51 10.68 5.78
C GLY A 115 5.37 10.60 7.04
N LEU A 116 6.13 11.66 7.35
CA LEU A 116 6.91 11.75 8.60
C LEU A 116 6.00 11.69 9.84
N ARG A 117 4.89 12.44 9.85
CA ARG A 117 3.91 12.41 10.95
C ARG A 117 3.28 11.02 11.11
N GLN A 118 2.89 10.38 10.02
CA GLN A 118 2.32 9.03 10.04
C GLN A 118 3.32 7.98 10.52
N ASN A 119 4.59 8.08 10.10
CA ASN A 119 5.65 7.18 10.55
C ASN A 119 5.93 7.33 12.07
N LEU A 120 5.99 8.57 12.56
CA LEU A 120 6.14 8.86 13.99
C LEU A 120 4.95 8.32 14.82
N GLN A 121 3.72 8.50 14.34
CA GLN A 121 2.54 7.92 14.98
C GLN A 121 2.57 6.39 15.00
N SER A 122 3.01 5.75 13.91
CA SER A 122 3.16 4.29 13.81
C SER A 122 4.20 3.74 14.79
N GLU A 123 5.39 4.35 14.87
CA GLU A 123 6.42 3.92 15.84
C GLU A 123 5.98 4.16 17.29
N ASN A 124 5.31 5.29 17.59
CA ASN A 124 4.74 5.52 18.93
C ASN A 124 3.65 4.48 19.29
N HIS A 125 2.78 4.12 18.35
CA HIS A 125 1.75 3.11 18.56
C HIS A 125 2.37 1.71 18.79
N LYS A 126 3.39 1.35 18.01
CA LYS A 126 4.17 0.11 18.16
C LYS A 126 4.92 0.05 19.51
N GLN A 127 5.47 1.16 19.99
CA GLN A 127 6.07 1.25 21.33
C GLN A 127 5.01 1.07 22.43
N ALA A 128 3.85 1.73 22.30
CA ALA A 128 2.75 1.59 23.25
C ALA A 128 2.19 0.16 23.32
N LEU A 129 2.03 -0.51 22.17
CA LEU A 129 1.65 -1.91 22.09
C LEU A 129 2.69 -2.83 22.73
N LYS A 130 3.99 -2.59 22.51
CA LYS A 130 5.05 -3.36 23.16
C LYS A 130 4.99 -3.24 24.68
N ILE A 131 4.87 -2.00 25.20
CA ILE A 131 4.74 -1.74 26.64
C ILE A 131 3.50 -2.43 27.21
N ARG A 132 2.38 -2.43 26.48
CA ARG A 132 1.14 -3.11 26.90
C ARG A 132 1.29 -4.63 26.97
N LEU A 133 1.87 -5.26 25.94
CA LEU A 133 2.13 -6.69 25.92
C LEU A 133 3.09 -7.09 27.05
N GLU A 134 4.13 -6.29 27.29
CA GLU A 134 5.06 -6.49 28.40
C GLU A 134 4.37 -6.33 29.77
N GLN A 135 3.42 -5.41 29.92
CA GLN A 135 2.58 -5.30 31.13
C GLN A 135 1.61 -6.47 31.30
N GLU A 136 1.07 -7.03 30.22
CA GLU A 136 0.18 -8.20 30.26
C GLU A 136 0.99 -9.46 30.64
N GLN A 137 2.16 -9.69 30.03
CA GLN A 137 3.11 -10.75 30.43
C GLN A 137 3.57 -10.61 31.89
N ASN A 138 3.86 -9.40 32.35
CA ASN A 138 4.26 -9.14 33.74
C ASN A 138 3.11 -9.36 34.76
N LYS A 139 1.84 -9.40 34.35
CA LYS A 139 0.72 -9.80 35.22
C LYS A 139 0.59 -11.31 35.35
N GLU A 140 0.97 -12.06 34.31
CA GLU A 140 0.97 -13.53 34.31
C GLU A 140 2.16 -14.12 35.10
N LEU A 141 3.24 -13.35 35.27
CA LEU A 141 4.39 -13.71 36.11
C LEU A 141 4.05 -13.62 37.61
N THR A 142 3.61 -14.76 38.18
CA THR A 142 3.35 -14.93 39.62
C THR A 142 4.59 -14.84 40.50
N PHE A 143 5.79 -14.95 39.94
CA PHE A 143 7.05 -14.88 40.66
C PHE A 143 7.54 -13.43 40.80
N GLN A 144 7.28 -12.82 41.96
CA GLN A 144 7.81 -11.51 42.34
C GLN A 144 9.02 -11.68 43.28
N PRO A 145 10.26 -11.80 42.76
CA PRO A 145 11.43 -11.96 43.61
C PRO A 145 11.64 -10.69 44.45
N LYS A 146 11.77 -10.86 45.77
CA LYS A 146 12.17 -9.78 46.66
C LYS A 146 13.65 -9.45 46.41
N ILE A 147 13.90 -8.49 45.52
CA ILE A 147 15.23 -7.97 45.23
C ILE A 147 15.86 -7.45 46.53
N ASN A 148 17.08 -7.88 46.81
CA ASN A 148 17.83 -7.44 47.98
C ASN A 148 17.95 -5.90 47.99
N PRO A 149 17.68 -5.20 49.12
CA PRO A 149 17.79 -3.74 49.19
C PRO A 149 19.14 -3.19 48.69
N VAL A 150 20.24 -3.93 48.87
CA VAL A 150 21.57 -3.56 48.33
C VAL A 150 21.56 -3.48 46.81
N SER A 151 20.87 -4.40 46.13
CA SER A 151 20.76 -4.40 44.66
C SER A 151 19.90 -3.25 44.14
N ASN A 152 18.86 -2.84 44.87
CA ASN A 152 18.08 -1.64 44.53
C ASN A 152 18.92 -0.36 44.63
N ILE A 153 19.79 -0.25 45.63
CA ILE A 153 20.71 0.89 45.79
C ILE A 153 21.76 0.93 44.67
N LEU A 154 22.18 -0.24 44.17
CA LEU A 154 23.09 -0.32 43.00
C LEU A 154 22.37 0.03 41.69
N ALA A 155 21.11 -0.38 41.53
CA ALA A 155 20.29 -0.05 40.36
C ALA A 155 19.97 1.45 40.29
N SER A 156 19.57 2.08 41.39
CA SER A 156 19.30 3.53 41.42
C SER A 156 20.56 4.36 41.09
N ARG A 157 21.74 3.95 41.58
CA ARG A 157 23.03 4.57 41.21
C ARG A 157 23.41 4.41 39.73
N MET A 158 22.79 3.50 38.98
CA MET A 158 22.93 3.46 37.52
C MET A 158 22.02 4.46 36.81
N ILE A 159 20.87 4.80 37.38
CA ILE A 159 19.91 5.78 36.85
C ILE A 159 20.44 7.21 37.04
N ASP A 160 21.16 7.48 38.14
CA ASP A 160 21.82 8.77 38.40
C ASP A 160 22.99 9.09 37.45
N ARG A 161 23.35 8.17 36.53
CA ARG A 161 24.24 8.50 35.42
C ARG A 161 23.49 9.39 34.44
N SER A 162 23.80 10.69 34.45
CA SER A 162 23.28 11.66 33.49
C SER A 162 23.19 11.07 32.08
N ILE A 163 22.05 11.27 31.43
CA ILE A 163 21.73 10.74 30.09
C ILE A 163 22.84 11.06 29.07
N ASP A 164 23.53 12.20 29.24
CA ASP A 164 24.65 12.60 28.41
C ASP A 164 25.89 11.70 28.56
N SER A 165 26.12 11.13 29.75
CA SER A 165 27.21 10.18 30.00
C SER A 165 26.96 8.82 29.35
N ILE A 166 25.69 8.41 29.24
CA ILE A 166 25.27 7.20 28.54
C ILE A 166 25.43 7.42 27.03
N ARG A 167 24.88 8.52 26.50
CA ARG A 167 25.01 8.90 25.09
C ARG A 167 26.45 9.04 24.61
N ARG A 168 27.36 9.59 25.42
CA ARG A 168 28.81 9.64 25.10
C ARG A 168 29.38 8.24 24.93
N LYS A 169 29.11 7.31 25.86
CA LYS A 169 29.59 5.92 25.77
C LYS A 169 28.98 5.15 24.60
N GLU A 170 27.72 5.39 24.27
CA GLU A 170 27.10 4.83 23.07
C GLU A 170 27.78 5.34 21.79
N SER A 171 28.10 6.64 21.73
CA SER A 171 28.85 7.23 20.61
C SER A 171 30.29 6.72 20.53
N GLU A 172 30.97 6.55 21.66
CA GLU A 172 32.33 5.99 21.74
C GLU A 172 32.35 4.53 21.25
N MET A 173 31.38 3.71 21.68
CA MET A 173 31.24 2.34 21.17
C MET A 173 30.93 2.32 19.67
N ALA A 174 30.04 3.18 19.18
CA ALA A 174 29.71 3.27 17.76
C ALA A 174 30.94 3.65 16.92
N GLN A 175 31.76 4.60 17.39
CA GLN A 175 33.05 4.93 16.76
C GLN A 175 34.01 3.74 16.74
N PHE A 176 34.12 3.00 17.86
CA PHE A 176 34.97 1.81 17.95
C PHE A 176 34.54 0.69 16.98
N TYR A 177 33.23 0.49 16.78
CA TYR A 177 32.72 -0.44 15.77
C TYR A 177 33.06 -0.01 14.34
N VAL A 178 32.94 1.28 14.02
CA VAL A 178 33.32 1.81 12.70
C VAL A 178 34.82 1.69 12.46
N GLU A 179 35.64 2.09 13.43
CA GLU A 179 37.11 1.99 13.34
C GLU A 179 37.57 0.54 13.16
N ARG A 180 36.92 -0.40 13.86
CA ARG A 180 37.17 -1.84 13.70
C ARG A 180 36.81 -2.33 12.29
N GLN A 181 35.66 -1.94 11.73
CA GLN A 181 35.30 -2.29 10.35
C GLN A 181 36.28 -1.70 9.33
N VAL A 182 36.75 -0.46 9.54
CA VAL A 182 37.77 0.16 8.68
C VAL A 182 39.09 -0.61 8.75
N LYS A 183 39.51 -1.07 9.94
CA LYS A 183 40.70 -1.93 10.10
C LYS A 183 40.52 -3.28 9.39
N GLU A 184 39.42 -3.98 9.64
CA GLU A 184 39.08 -5.26 9.00
C GLU A 184 39.01 -5.14 7.45
N LEU A 185 38.53 -4.01 6.92
CA LEU A 185 38.56 -3.72 5.48
C LEU A 185 39.96 -3.38 4.96
N SER A 186 40.79 -2.68 5.74
CA SER A 186 42.17 -2.34 5.35
C SER A 186 43.12 -3.54 5.39
N GLU A 187 42.84 -4.54 6.22
CA GLU A 187 43.54 -5.83 6.27
C GLU A 187 43.13 -6.77 5.12
N CYS A 188 42.08 -6.43 4.36
CA CYS A 188 41.57 -7.25 3.29
C CYS A 188 42.49 -7.17 2.05
N THR A 189 43.40 -8.13 1.91
CA THR A 189 44.35 -8.25 0.78
C THR A 189 43.68 -8.54 -0.58
N PHE A 190 42.39 -8.89 -0.57
CA PHE A 190 41.61 -9.13 -1.78
C PHE A 190 41.19 -7.81 -2.44
N THR A 191 42.04 -7.28 -3.32
CA THR A 191 41.68 -6.19 -4.24
C THR A 191 41.10 -6.76 -5.54
N PRO A 192 39.76 -6.85 -5.69
CA PRO A 192 39.18 -7.35 -6.94
C PRO A 192 39.55 -6.41 -8.08
N LYS A 193 40.19 -6.94 -9.13
CA LYS A 193 40.44 -6.20 -10.37
C LYS A 193 39.12 -6.00 -11.10
N ILE A 194 38.48 -4.85 -10.82
CA ILE A 194 37.24 -4.42 -11.49
C ILE A 194 37.54 -4.20 -12.98
N ASN A 195 36.73 -4.80 -13.85
CA ASN A 195 36.89 -4.66 -15.30
C ASN A 195 36.85 -3.18 -15.75
N LEU A 196 37.65 -2.82 -16.76
CA LEU A 196 37.73 -1.45 -17.31
C LEU A 196 36.39 -0.86 -17.80
N GLY A 197 35.37 -1.71 -18.03
CA GLY A 197 34.01 -1.25 -18.33
C GLY A 197 33.25 -0.74 -17.11
N SER A 198 33.45 -1.34 -15.94
CA SER A 198 32.75 -0.99 -14.69
C SER A 198 33.49 0.03 -13.83
N SER A 199 34.79 0.22 -14.02
CA SER A 199 35.52 1.35 -13.42
C SER A 199 34.93 2.70 -13.86
N LYS A 200 34.58 2.84 -15.15
CA LYS A 200 33.90 4.04 -15.69
C LYS A 200 32.60 4.34 -14.93
N THR A 201 31.78 3.32 -14.64
CA THR A 201 30.52 3.49 -13.89
C THR A 201 30.75 4.07 -12.50
N ILE A 202 31.76 3.57 -11.78
CA ILE A 202 32.14 4.05 -10.44
C ILE A 202 32.75 5.46 -10.52
N GLU A 203 33.56 5.73 -11.54
CA GLU A 203 34.15 7.05 -11.80
C GLU A 203 33.08 8.12 -12.11
N TYR A 204 31.93 7.74 -12.69
CA TYR A 204 30.78 8.63 -12.86
C TYR A 204 30.02 8.90 -11.56
N GLU A 205 30.04 7.98 -10.59
CA GLU A 205 29.39 8.15 -9.27
C GLU A 205 30.24 8.99 -8.30
N GLN A 206 31.57 8.93 -8.40
CA GLN A 206 32.48 9.61 -7.47
C GLN A 206 32.84 11.06 -7.82
N ARG A 207 32.28 11.66 -8.89
CA ARG A 207 32.55 13.08 -9.22
C ARG A 207 31.71 14.03 -8.34
N PRO A 208 32.30 14.76 -7.37
CA PRO A 208 31.55 15.54 -6.37
C PRO A 208 30.90 16.83 -6.92
N ASN A 209 31.02 17.10 -8.23
CA ASN A 209 30.45 18.26 -8.92
C ASN A 209 29.72 17.86 -10.23
N SER A 210 29.19 16.64 -10.30
CA SER A 210 28.47 16.17 -11.48
C SER A 210 27.15 16.91 -11.68
N LYS A 211 27.06 17.75 -12.72
CA LYS A 211 25.84 18.48 -13.13
C LYS A 211 24.72 17.57 -13.67
N ARG A 212 24.85 16.25 -13.55
CA ARG A 212 23.88 15.22 -13.96
C ARG A 212 22.43 15.53 -13.56
N PHE A 213 22.19 16.07 -12.36
CA PHE A 213 20.83 16.44 -11.95
C PHE A 213 20.26 17.64 -12.73
N GLN A 214 21.10 18.60 -13.11
CA GLN A 214 20.72 19.71 -13.99
C GLN A 214 20.52 19.21 -15.44
N GLU A 215 21.37 18.30 -15.91
CA GLU A 215 21.24 17.69 -17.25
C GLU A 215 19.95 16.87 -17.38
N LEU A 216 19.64 16.01 -16.40
CA LEU A 216 18.39 15.25 -16.36
C LEU A 216 17.15 16.15 -16.21
N TYR A 217 17.27 17.24 -15.44
CA TYR A 217 16.21 18.24 -15.34
C TYR A 217 15.95 18.93 -16.69
N ASN A 218 17.01 19.37 -17.38
CA ASN A 218 16.92 19.99 -18.70
C ASN A 218 16.35 19.03 -19.76
N ASP A 219 16.78 17.76 -19.77
CA ASP A 219 16.20 16.71 -20.63
C ASP A 219 14.70 16.50 -20.33
N SER A 220 14.29 16.50 -19.06
CA SER A 220 12.87 16.39 -18.69
C SER A 220 12.04 17.56 -19.23
N LEU A 221 12.57 18.79 -19.21
CA LEU A 221 11.91 19.97 -19.79
C LEU A 221 11.78 19.86 -21.31
N ILE A 222 12.85 19.41 -22.00
CA ILE A 222 12.83 19.20 -23.47
C ILE A 222 11.76 18.15 -23.85
N ARG A 223 11.69 17.03 -23.12
CA ARG A 223 10.68 15.98 -23.36
C ARG A 223 9.26 16.49 -23.15
N LYS A 224 9.03 17.27 -22.07
CA LYS A 224 7.73 17.89 -21.79
C LYS A 224 7.31 18.85 -22.90
N HIS A 225 8.20 19.77 -23.30
CA HIS A 225 7.92 20.74 -24.36
C HIS A 225 7.66 20.05 -25.72
N LYS A 226 8.34 18.93 -26.00
CA LYS A 226 8.09 18.10 -27.19
C LYS A 226 6.71 17.42 -27.15
N GLN A 227 6.25 16.95 -25.99
CA GLN A 227 4.89 16.41 -25.83
C GLN A 227 3.82 17.50 -25.98
N GLU A 228 4.01 18.68 -25.38
CA GLU A 228 3.10 19.81 -25.53
C GLU A 228 3.02 20.30 -26.98
N TYR A 229 4.14 20.33 -27.71
CA TYR A 229 4.17 20.64 -29.14
C TYR A 229 3.36 19.60 -29.94
N LEU A 230 3.56 18.31 -29.69
CA LEU A 230 2.80 17.24 -30.34
C LEU A 230 1.31 17.31 -30.03
N GLN A 231 0.92 17.69 -28.80
CA GLN A 231 -0.49 17.88 -28.42
C GLN A 231 -1.13 19.15 -29.03
N LYS A 232 -0.34 20.20 -29.29
CA LYS A 232 -0.83 21.42 -29.96
C LYS A 232 -0.96 21.27 -31.47
N HIS A 233 -0.15 20.40 -32.09
CA HIS A 233 -0.17 20.13 -33.53
C HIS A 233 -0.91 18.83 -33.90
N VAL A 234 -1.96 18.46 -33.16
CA VAL A 234 -2.87 17.32 -33.48
C VAL A 234 -3.87 17.71 -34.58
N GLU A 235 -3.37 18.18 -35.71
CA GLU A 235 -4.05 18.04 -37.00
C GLU A 235 -3.44 16.84 -37.74
N TYR A 236 -3.64 15.64 -37.18
CA TYR A 236 -3.34 14.42 -37.93
C TYR A 236 -4.40 14.24 -39.02
N SER A 237 -3.99 14.48 -40.27
CA SER A 237 -4.81 14.22 -41.47
C SER A 237 -5.17 12.74 -41.66
N PHE A 238 -4.55 11.84 -40.87
CA PHE A 238 -4.86 10.42 -40.86
C PHE A 238 -6.12 10.12 -40.02
N LYS A 239 -7.29 10.34 -40.63
CA LYS A 239 -8.54 9.67 -40.23
C LYS A 239 -8.60 8.33 -40.98
N PRO A 240 -8.28 7.18 -40.37
CA PRO A 240 -8.52 5.90 -41.03
C PRO A 240 -10.03 5.72 -41.17
N GLU A 241 -10.53 5.68 -42.41
CA GLU A 241 -11.89 5.20 -42.67
C GLU A 241 -11.94 3.71 -42.35
N ILE A 242 -12.38 3.39 -41.13
CA ILE A 242 -12.60 2.02 -40.68
C ILE A 242 -13.89 1.52 -41.33
N LEU A 243 -13.82 1.16 -42.61
CA LEU A 243 -14.91 0.46 -43.29
C LEU A 243 -15.17 -0.85 -42.53
N SER A 244 -16.39 -0.97 -42.02
CA SER A 244 -16.84 -2.09 -41.20
C SER A 244 -16.86 -3.40 -42.01
N THR A 245 -15.76 -4.15 -41.95
CA THR A 245 -15.70 -5.53 -42.46
C THR A 245 -15.58 -6.52 -41.31
N LYS A 246 -16.57 -7.41 -41.24
CA LYS A 246 -16.60 -8.51 -40.26
C LYS A 246 -15.48 -9.50 -40.54
N ASN A 247 -14.95 -10.12 -39.49
CA ASN A 247 -14.22 -11.39 -39.49
C ASN A 247 -12.94 -11.47 -40.35
N VAL A 248 -11.84 -10.90 -39.85
CA VAL A 248 -10.50 -11.49 -40.08
C VAL A 248 -9.72 -11.51 -38.77
N SER A 249 -9.39 -12.71 -38.29
CA SER A 249 -8.37 -12.90 -37.27
C SER A 249 -7.00 -12.72 -37.93
N SER A 250 -6.38 -11.55 -37.78
CA SER A 250 -5.03 -11.26 -38.29
C SER A 250 -4.11 -10.84 -37.13
N SER A 251 -3.27 -11.78 -36.74
CA SER A 251 -2.30 -11.63 -35.66
C SER A 251 -1.09 -10.79 -36.10
N GLY A 252 -1.06 -9.52 -35.73
CA GLY A 252 0.19 -8.84 -35.35
C GLY A 252 1.33 -8.74 -36.38
N GLU A 253 1.08 -8.77 -37.70
CA GLU A 253 2.12 -8.55 -38.72
C GLU A 253 2.51 -7.07 -38.87
N ARG A 254 3.15 -6.49 -37.85
CA ARG A 254 3.97 -5.27 -38.00
C ARG A 254 5.26 -5.43 -37.19
N LEU A 255 6.39 -5.00 -37.79
CA LEU A 255 7.77 -5.03 -37.27
C LEU A 255 8.64 -6.28 -37.53
N PHE A 256 8.55 -6.89 -38.72
CA PHE A 256 9.63 -7.73 -39.27
C PHE A 256 10.42 -7.05 -40.40
N CYS A 257 11.13 -5.96 -40.06
CA CYS A 257 12.25 -5.51 -40.88
C CYS A 257 13.47 -6.41 -40.59
N LYS A 258 13.51 -7.59 -41.21
CA LYS A 258 14.66 -8.49 -41.15
C LYS A 258 15.84 -7.85 -41.90
N LYS A 259 16.83 -7.32 -41.17
CA LYS A 259 18.19 -7.21 -41.71
C LYS A 259 18.73 -8.64 -41.93
N PRO A 260 19.54 -8.90 -42.98
CA PRO A 260 20.11 -10.22 -43.21
C PRO A 260 21.00 -10.64 -42.03
N PHE A 261 20.62 -11.71 -41.34
CA PHE A 261 21.27 -12.16 -40.11
C PHE A 261 22.74 -12.58 -40.33
N ASN A 262 23.05 -13.06 -41.54
CA ASN A 262 24.37 -13.58 -41.93
C ASN A 262 25.49 -12.53 -41.85
N GLU A 263 25.23 -11.25 -42.10
CA GLU A 263 26.29 -10.22 -41.99
C GLU A 263 26.72 -10.04 -40.53
N LEU A 264 25.78 -10.10 -39.58
CA LEU A 264 26.07 -9.83 -38.16
C LEU A 264 26.84 -10.98 -37.47
N GLU A 265 26.68 -12.22 -37.94
CA GLU A 265 27.48 -13.35 -37.46
C GLU A 265 28.91 -13.33 -38.01
N TYR A 266 29.11 -12.85 -39.25
CA TYR A 266 30.45 -12.71 -39.83
C TYR A 266 31.31 -11.73 -39.01
N TYR A 267 30.78 -10.54 -38.68
CA TYR A 267 31.49 -9.56 -37.84
C TYR A 267 31.81 -10.11 -36.43
N ARG A 268 30.90 -10.86 -35.81
CA ARG A 268 31.15 -11.49 -34.49
C ARG A 268 32.24 -12.57 -34.52
N GLN A 269 32.39 -13.28 -35.63
CA GLN A 269 33.44 -14.30 -35.76
C GLN A 269 34.81 -13.68 -36.04
N SER A 270 34.87 -12.53 -36.73
CA SER A 270 36.13 -11.79 -36.92
C SER A 270 36.67 -11.13 -35.65
N GLU A 271 35.81 -10.78 -34.68
CA GLU A 271 36.22 -10.15 -33.40
C GLU A 271 36.86 -11.11 -32.39
N LEU A 272 36.87 -12.43 -32.66
CA LEU A 272 37.34 -13.47 -31.73
C LEU A 272 38.77 -13.98 -31.99
N LYS A 273 39.45 -13.42 -33.00
CA LYS A 273 40.84 -13.72 -33.34
C LYS A 273 41.73 -12.51 -33.10
N ASP A 274 42.92 -12.75 -32.59
CA ASP A 274 43.96 -11.72 -32.47
C ASP A 274 44.39 -11.28 -33.89
N PRO A 275 44.27 -9.99 -34.25
CA PRO A 275 44.58 -9.50 -35.60
C PRO A 275 46.07 -9.59 -35.97
N GLU A 276 46.99 -9.67 -35.00
CA GLU A 276 48.44 -9.77 -35.30
C GLU A 276 48.92 -11.22 -35.45
N THR A 277 48.37 -12.15 -34.66
CA THR A 277 48.81 -13.56 -34.65
C THR A 277 47.85 -14.53 -35.35
N GLY A 278 46.60 -14.12 -35.60
CA GLY A 278 45.55 -14.97 -36.17
C GLY A 278 45.05 -16.08 -35.26
N GLN A 279 45.55 -16.17 -34.01
CA GLN A 279 45.14 -17.17 -33.04
C GLN A 279 43.81 -16.80 -32.37
N ASP A 280 43.00 -17.81 -32.07
CA ASP A 280 41.78 -17.65 -31.26
C ASP A 280 42.17 -17.26 -29.83
N PHE A 281 41.47 -16.29 -29.23
CA PHE A 281 41.75 -15.88 -27.84
C PHE A 281 41.59 -17.04 -26.85
N PHE A 282 42.53 -17.16 -25.90
CA PHE A 282 42.52 -18.20 -24.89
C PHE A 282 41.22 -18.22 -24.07
N VAL A 283 40.41 -19.27 -24.26
CA VAL A 283 39.21 -19.53 -23.46
C VAL A 283 39.60 -20.41 -22.27
N PRO A 284 39.64 -19.88 -21.02
CA PRO A 284 40.04 -20.68 -19.87
C PRO A 284 39.05 -21.83 -19.64
N GLN A 285 39.57 -23.02 -19.37
CA GLN A 285 38.77 -24.20 -19.02
C GLN A 285 38.18 -24.04 -17.62
N ILE A 286 37.00 -23.41 -17.54
CA ILE A 286 36.24 -23.31 -16.30
C ILE A 286 35.61 -24.68 -16.01
N ASN A 287 36.21 -25.43 -15.09
CA ASN A 287 35.73 -26.74 -14.60
C ASN A 287 34.42 -26.64 -13.77
N ARG A 288 33.37 -26.05 -14.35
CA ARG A 288 31.99 -26.24 -13.92
C ARG A 288 31.42 -27.40 -14.73
N GLY A 289 30.97 -28.43 -14.03
CA GLY A 289 30.68 -29.76 -14.61
C GLY A 289 29.94 -29.71 -15.95
N LEU A 290 30.43 -30.52 -16.90
CA LEU A 290 29.88 -30.69 -18.23
C LEU A 290 28.47 -31.28 -18.19
N TYR A 291 27.47 -30.44 -17.94
CA TYR A 291 26.17 -30.64 -18.56
C TYR A 291 26.38 -30.45 -20.06
N ASN A 292 26.47 -31.56 -20.78
CA ASN A 292 26.52 -31.61 -22.24
C ASN A 292 25.22 -31.06 -22.83
N ARG A 293 25.05 -29.73 -22.78
CA ARG A 293 24.17 -29.01 -23.69
C ARG A 293 24.84 -29.04 -25.05
N ILE A 294 24.49 -30.04 -25.83
CA ILE A 294 24.78 -30.12 -27.26
C ILE A 294 24.23 -28.81 -27.89
N ARG A 295 25.12 -27.85 -28.17
CA ARG A 295 24.77 -26.53 -28.71
C ARG A 295 24.61 -26.58 -30.23
N GLU A 296 23.92 -27.60 -30.75
CA GLU A 296 23.61 -27.70 -32.19
C GLU A 296 22.47 -26.76 -32.60
N VAL A 297 21.74 -26.17 -31.64
CA VAL A 297 20.57 -25.34 -31.91
C VAL A 297 20.59 -24.09 -31.03
N PRO A 298 20.32 -22.88 -31.56
CA PRO A 298 20.18 -21.66 -30.76
C PRO A 298 19.19 -21.83 -29.62
N ILE A 299 19.44 -21.20 -28.46
CA ILE A 299 18.73 -21.53 -27.22
C ILE A 299 17.21 -21.34 -27.30
N GLY A 300 16.75 -20.37 -28.09
CA GLY A 300 15.32 -20.18 -28.36
C GLY A 300 14.72 -21.36 -29.13
N GLU A 301 15.41 -21.84 -30.17
CA GLU A 301 14.95 -22.96 -30.99
C GLU A 301 15.05 -24.30 -30.25
N HIS A 302 16.06 -24.50 -29.38
CA HIS A 302 16.09 -25.60 -28.42
C HIS A 302 14.88 -25.54 -27.46
N LEU A 303 14.52 -24.37 -26.92
CA LEU A 303 13.35 -24.23 -26.05
C LEU A 303 12.03 -24.48 -26.82
N TYR A 304 11.93 -24.06 -28.08
CA TYR A 304 10.80 -24.38 -28.94
C TYR A 304 10.72 -25.87 -29.30
N ARG A 305 11.86 -26.54 -29.57
CA ARG A 305 11.91 -27.98 -29.84
C ARG A 305 11.55 -28.78 -28.59
N GLN A 306 12.05 -28.40 -27.42
CA GLN A 306 11.70 -29.02 -26.13
C GLN A 306 10.20 -28.85 -25.80
N LYS A 307 9.59 -27.72 -26.19
CA LYS A 307 8.13 -27.50 -26.12
C LYS A 307 7.35 -28.36 -27.13
N LYS A 308 7.94 -28.75 -28.27
CA LYS A 308 7.35 -29.64 -29.28
C LYS A 308 7.49 -31.12 -28.93
N GLU A 309 8.62 -31.55 -28.39
CA GLU A 309 8.86 -32.95 -27.99
C GLU A 309 7.91 -33.36 -26.85
N HIS A 310 7.59 -32.44 -25.95
CA HIS A 310 6.57 -32.64 -24.91
C HIS A 310 5.11 -32.75 -25.45
N VAL A 311 4.90 -32.49 -26.74
CA VAL A 311 3.61 -32.60 -27.47
C VAL A 311 3.59 -33.83 -28.41
N GLN A 312 4.76 -34.41 -28.72
CA GLN A 312 4.88 -35.49 -29.71
C GLN A 312 5.16 -36.88 -29.10
N SER A 313 5.49 -36.96 -27.81
CA SER A 313 5.66 -38.24 -27.10
C SER A 313 4.34 -38.87 -26.60
N SER A 314 3.22 -38.14 -26.64
CA SER A 314 1.88 -38.67 -26.38
C SER A 314 1.28 -39.31 -27.63
N GLY A 315 1.67 -40.57 -27.88
CA GLY A 315 1.10 -41.37 -28.96
C GLY A 315 -0.37 -41.74 -28.73
N VAL A 316 -1.23 -41.35 -29.67
CA VAL A 316 -2.54 -41.96 -30.01
C VAL A 316 -3.39 -42.43 -28.81
N PHE A 317 -3.93 -41.49 -28.04
CA PHE A 317 -5.24 -41.66 -27.40
C PHE A 317 -6.06 -40.38 -27.56
N ASN A 318 -7.32 -40.55 -27.97
CA ASN A 318 -8.28 -39.46 -28.13
C ASN A 318 -8.75 -38.97 -26.76
N THR A 319 -7.95 -38.14 -26.10
CA THR A 319 -8.37 -37.39 -24.92
C THR A 319 -8.28 -35.90 -25.22
N GLU A 320 -9.36 -35.18 -24.93
CA GLU A 320 -9.39 -33.72 -25.04
C GLU A 320 -8.25 -33.11 -24.21
N PRO A 321 -7.71 -31.93 -24.62
CA PRO A 321 -6.70 -31.25 -23.82
C PRO A 321 -7.30 -30.85 -22.48
N SER A 322 -7.02 -31.64 -21.43
CA SER A 322 -7.40 -31.32 -20.05
C SER A 322 -6.71 -30.02 -19.63
N LEU A 323 -7.44 -28.92 -19.78
CA LEU A 323 -7.12 -27.60 -19.22
C LEU A 323 -7.39 -27.63 -17.70
N GLU A 324 -6.78 -28.57 -17.00
CA GLU A 324 -6.86 -28.70 -15.55
C GLU A 324 -6.24 -27.46 -14.90
N SER A 325 -7.10 -26.47 -14.62
CA SER A 325 -6.72 -25.27 -13.92
C SER A 325 -6.18 -25.67 -12.54
N ASN A 326 -5.16 -24.95 -12.04
CA ASN A 326 -4.63 -25.22 -10.71
C ASN A 326 -5.76 -25.24 -9.67
N LYS A 327 -5.76 -26.22 -8.75
CA LYS A 327 -6.77 -26.32 -7.67
C LYS A 327 -6.99 -25.00 -6.92
N ARG A 328 -5.95 -24.17 -6.82
CA ARG A 328 -6.00 -22.81 -6.24
C ARG A 328 -6.77 -21.79 -7.09
N SER A 329 -6.66 -21.82 -8.43
CA SER A 329 -7.45 -20.95 -9.31
C SER A 329 -8.92 -21.36 -9.34
N GLU A 330 -9.19 -22.67 -9.29
CA GLU A 330 -10.55 -23.20 -9.17
C GLU A 330 -11.21 -22.77 -7.85
N GLN A 331 -10.51 -22.90 -6.72
CA GLN A 331 -10.97 -22.39 -5.42
C GLN A 331 -11.24 -20.88 -5.43
N LEU A 332 -10.42 -20.08 -6.12
CA LEU A 332 -10.62 -18.64 -6.25
C LEU A 332 -11.88 -18.33 -7.08
N LEU A 333 -12.09 -19.05 -8.18
CA LEU A 333 -13.27 -18.92 -9.03
C LEU A 333 -14.54 -19.32 -8.28
N ASN A 334 -14.53 -20.45 -7.57
CA ASN A 334 -15.67 -20.91 -6.77
C ASN A 334 -15.98 -19.95 -5.60
N ARG A 335 -14.96 -19.33 -4.99
CA ARG A 335 -15.16 -18.25 -4.02
C ARG A 335 -15.82 -17.02 -4.67
N ALA A 336 -15.36 -16.60 -5.85
CA ALA A 336 -15.95 -15.46 -6.57
C ALA A 336 -17.40 -15.74 -6.98
N LYS A 337 -17.70 -16.94 -7.49
CA LYS A 337 -19.07 -17.42 -7.76
C LYS A 337 -19.96 -17.33 -6.52
N ARG A 338 -19.56 -17.93 -5.40
CA ARG A 338 -20.38 -17.98 -4.18
C ARG A 338 -20.65 -16.58 -3.60
N MET A 339 -19.67 -15.66 -3.70
CA MET A 339 -19.90 -14.24 -3.37
C MET A 339 -20.97 -13.61 -4.28
N ARG A 340 -20.88 -13.81 -5.60
CA ARG A 340 -21.85 -13.29 -6.57
C ARG A 340 -23.24 -13.91 -6.39
N TYR A 341 -23.33 -15.20 -6.09
CA TYR A 341 -24.59 -15.88 -5.78
C TYR A 341 -25.21 -15.29 -4.51
N TYR A 342 -24.41 -15.00 -3.48
CA TYR A 342 -24.90 -14.37 -2.25
C TYR A 342 -25.38 -12.93 -2.48
N GLU A 343 -24.68 -12.13 -3.28
CA GLU A 343 -25.17 -10.80 -3.70
C GLU A 343 -26.53 -10.86 -4.38
N ILE A 344 -26.69 -11.79 -5.33
CA ILE A 344 -27.96 -11.99 -6.04
C ILE A 344 -29.04 -12.48 -5.06
N PHE A 345 -28.72 -13.46 -4.20
CA PHE A 345 -29.61 -13.96 -3.14
C PHE A 345 -30.12 -12.82 -2.23
N GLN A 346 -29.26 -11.88 -1.86
CA GLN A 346 -29.65 -10.70 -1.07
C GLN A 346 -30.58 -9.73 -1.85
N GLN A 347 -30.48 -9.64 -3.18
CA GLN A 347 -31.42 -8.84 -4.01
C GLN A 347 -32.83 -9.43 -4.04
N PHE A 348 -32.99 -10.71 -3.72
CA PHE A 348 -34.28 -11.37 -3.57
C PHE A 348 -34.93 -11.16 -2.17
N ASN A 349 -34.31 -10.34 -1.29
CA ASN A 349 -34.81 -10.03 0.06
C ASN A 349 -35.17 -11.28 0.89
N PRO A 350 -34.18 -12.11 1.29
CA PRO A 350 -34.44 -13.26 2.14
C PRO A 350 -34.96 -12.83 3.52
N ASP A 351 -35.87 -13.62 4.07
CA ASP A 351 -36.49 -13.41 5.39
C ASP A 351 -35.45 -13.55 6.53
N GLU A 352 -35.83 -13.24 7.78
CA GLU A 352 -34.92 -13.30 8.95
C GLU A 352 -34.26 -14.66 9.17
N GLN A 353 -34.88 -15.74 8.69
CA GLN A 353 -34.37 -17.11 8.72
C GLN A 353 -33.36 -17.42 7.61
N GLY A 354 -33.10 -16.48 6.69
CA GLY A 354 -32.22 -16.68 5.54
C GLY A 354 -32.84 -17.52 4.43
N MET A 355 -34.17 -17.51 4.31
CA MET A 355 -34.94 -18.22 3.28
C MET A 355 -35.60 -17.21 2.34
N ILE A 356 -35.69 -17.51 1.04
CA ILE A 356 -36.49 -16.70 0.11
C ILE A 356 -37.82 -17.41 -0.15
N HIS A 357 -38.92 -16.64 -0.12
CA HIS A 357 -40.23 -17.07 -0.58
C HIS A 357 -40.54 -16.45 -1.95
N TYR A 358 -41.06 -17.24 -2.90
CA TYR A 358 -41.38 -16.78 -4.26
C TYR A 358 -42.32 -15.56 -4.27
N GLU A 359 -43.25 -15.49 -3.31
CA GLU A 359 -44.23 -14.41 -3.18
C GLU A 359 -43.62 -13.06 -2.75
N ASN A 360 -42.44 -13.08 -2.09
CA ASN A 360 -41.74 -11.89 -1.59
C ASN A 360 -40.76 -11.28 -2.62
N ILE A 361 -40.61 -11.90 -3.80
CA ILE A 361 -39.63 -11.49 -4.80
C ILE A 361 -40.06 -10.20 -5.48
N GLU A 362 -39.34 -9.10 -5.21
CA GLU A 362 -39.51 -7.82 -5.90
C GLU A 362 -38.63 -7.75 -7.17
N PRO A 363 -39.18 -7.82 -8.40
CA PRO A 363 -38.38 -7.83 -9.63
C PRO A 363 -37.62 -6.53 -9.90
N ARG A 364 -37.87 -5.49 -9.10
CA ARG A 364 -37.27 -4.15 -9.22
C ARG A 364 -35.86 -4.05 -8.64
N ASN A 365 -35.52 -4.92 -7.69
CA ASN A 365 -34.24 -4.88 -6.97
C ASN A 365 -33.14 -5.72 -7.66
N ILE A 366 -33.55 -6.55 -8.63
CA ILE A 366 -32.69 -7.49 -9.36
C ILE A 366 -32.33 -6.89 -10.72
N GLU A 367 -31.08 -7.06 -11.16
CA GLU A 367 -30.64 -6.58 -12.49
C GLU A 367 -31.47 -7.27 -13.60
N PRO A 368 -32.13 -6.55 -14.53
CA PRO A 368 -33.06 -7.15 -15.49
C PRO A 368 -32.44 -8.23 -16.39
N ILE A 369 -31.13 -8.15 -16.62
CA ILE A 369 -30.37 -9.15 -17.37
C ILE A 369 -30.24 -10.45 -16.55
N VAL A 370 -29.93 -10.34 -15.26
CA VAL A 370 -29.85 -11.48 -14.33
C VAL A 370 -31.22 -12.15 -14.21
N LEU A 371 -32.28 -11.36 -14.03
CA LEU A 371 -33.65 -11.89 -13.94
C LEU A 371 -34.08 -12.61 -15.24
N LYS A 372 -33.73 -12.08 -16.41
CA LYS A 372 -33.97 -12.76 -17.70
C LYS A 372 -33.21 -14.09 -17.81
N LEU A 373 -31.94 -14.14 -17.37
CA LEU A 373 -31.15 -15.38 -17.40
C LEU A 373 -31.65 -16.41 -16.39
N MET A 374 -32.17 -15.96 -15.24
CA MET A 374 -32.72 -16.82 -14.20
C MET A 374 -34.16 -17.29 -14.46
N GLY A 375 -34.86 -16.75 -15.47
CA GLY A 375 -36.28 -17.03 -15.73
C GLY A 375 -36.63 -18.52 -15.68
N GLN A 376 -35.89 -19.37 -16.40
CA GLN A 376 -36.11 -20.83 -16.42
C GLN A 376 -36.04 -21.50 -15.03
N MET A 377 -35.19 -20.98 -14.13
CA MET A 377 -35.08 -21.46 -12.74
C MET A 377 -36.21 -20.92 -11.86
N LEU A 378 -36.59 -19.65 -12.07
CA LEU A 378 -37.68 -19.00 -11.33
C LEU A 378 -39.05 -19.58 -11.71
N ASP A 379 -39.25 -19.99 -12.96
CA ASP A 379 -40.49 -20.62 -13.43
C ASP A 379 -40.71 -21.95 -12.71
N VAL A 380 -39.71 -22.85 -12.70
CA VAL A 380 -39.75 -24.14 -11.98
C VAL A 380 -39.99 -23.94 -10.48
N TRP A 381 -39.28 -23.00 -9.87
CA TRP A 381 -39.43 -22.72 -8.44
C TRP A 381 -40.81 -22.12 -8.08
N GLY A 382 -41.41 -21.35 -8.99
CA GLY A 382 -42.78 -20.83 -8.85
C GLY A 382 -43.86 -21.92 -8.87
N GLU A 383 -43.59 -23.08 -9.49
CA GLU A 383 -44.46 -24.26 -9.45
C GLU A 383 -44.37 -25.00 -8.10
N GLU A 384 -43.16 -25.18 -7.57
CA GLU A 384 -42.91 -25.92 -6.32
C GLU A 384 -43.32 -25.13 -5.07
N LYS A 385 -43.19 -23.80 -5.09
CA LYS A 385 -43.52 -22.86 -3.97
C LYS A 385 -42.78 -23.10 -2.65
N GLU A 386 -41.80 -24.00 -2.60
CA GLU A 386 -41.02 -24.25 -1.39
C GLU A 386 -40.07 -23.07 -1.09
N PRO A 387 -39.86 -22.71 0.20
CA PRO A 387 -38.88 -21.69 0.57
C PRO A 387 -37.47 -22.18 0.28
N LEU A 388 -36.65 -21.32 -0.32
CA LEU A 388 -35.33 -21.70 -0.82
C LEU A 388 -34.22 -21.13 0.07
N ASP A 389 -33.34 -22.00 0.57
CA ASP A 389 -32.15 -21.62 1.32
C ASP A 389 -31.00 -21.22 0.38
N PHE A 390 -29.93 -20.63 0.94
CA PHE A 390 -28.80 -20.19 0.14
C PHE A 390 -28.04 -21.32 -0.56
N GLU A 391 -27.91 -22.51 0.06
CA GLU A 391 -27.14 -23.60 -0.55
C GLU A 391 -27.90 -24.26 -1.70
N THR A 392 -29.22 -24.45 -1.57
CA THR A 392 -30.07 -24.96 -2.67
C THR A 392 -30.15 -23.94 -3.79
N PHE A 393 -30.31 -22.65 -3.47
CA PHE A 393 -30.25 -21.56 -4.46
C PHE A 393 -28.90 -21.53 -5.23
N ALA A 394 -27.78 -21.65 -4.52
CA ALA A 394 -26.45 -21.72 -5.12
C ALA A 394 -26.27 -22.95 -6.01
N GLY A 395 -26.79 -24.11 -5.60
CA GLY A 395 -26.80 -25.34 -6.39
C GLY A 395 -27.61 -25.21 -7.69
N SER A 396 -28.80 -24.60 -7.61
CA SER A 396 -29.63 -24.30 -8.78
C SER A 396 -28.96 -23.31 -9.74
N LEU A 397 -28.27 -22.28 -9.22
CA LEU A 397 -27.46 -21.38 -10.04
C LEU A 397 -26.25 -22.07 -10.71
N ASP A 398 -25.54 -22.97 -10.02
CA ASP A 398 -24.47 -23.74 -10.66
C ASP A 398 -24.99 -24.70 -11.75
N ASN A 399 -26.24 -25.18 -11.64
CA ASN A 399 -26.90 -25.92 -12.72
C ASN A 399 -27.29 -25.01 -13.89
N LEU A 400 -27.84 -23.82 -13.62
CA LEU A 400 -28.13 -22.80 -14.64
C LEU A 400 -26.85 -22.40 -15.41
N LEU A 401 -25.74 -22.16 -14.71
CA LEU A 401 -24.45 -21.83 -15.34
C LEU A 401 -23.92 -22.93 -16.27
N LYS A 402 -24.32 -24.20 -16.11
CA LYS A 402 -23.93 -25.27 -17.06
C LYS A 402 -24.67 -25.15 -18.38
N ILE A 403 -25.90 -24.64 -18.37
CA ILE A 403 -26.79 -24.49 -19.52
C ILE A 403 -26.48 -23.19 -20.29
N LEU A 404 -26.21 -22.08 -19.57
CA LEU A 404 -25.92 -20.79 -20.18
C LEU A 404 -24.70 -20.82 -21.12
N SER A 405 -24.72 -19.98 -22.16
CA SER A 405 -23.57 -19.79 -23.06
C SER A 405 -22.38 -19.11 -22.36
N PRO A 406 -21.14 -19.20 -22.89
CA PRO A 406 -19.96 -18.59 -22.27
C PRO A 406 -20.11 -17.08 -22.01
N ASP A 407 -20.71 -16.34 -22.95
CA ASP A 407 -20.91 -14.90 -22.83
C ASP A 407 -21.94 -14.56 -21.74
N GLU A 408 -23.01 -15.34 -21.63
CA GLU A 408 -24.02 -15.19 -20.57
C GLU A 408 -23.44 -15.49 -19.19
N ARG A 409 -22.59 -16.53 -19.06
CA ARG A 409 -21.86 -16.83 -17.81
C ARG A 409 -20.97 -15.66 -17.41
N ILE A 410 -20.28 -15.04 -18.38
CA ILE A 410 -19.42 -13.88 -18.14
C ILE A 410 -20.26 -12.69 -17.67
N VAL A 411 -21.39 -12.39 -18.33
CA VAL A 411 -22.29 -11.29 -17.93
C VAL A 411 -22.91 -11.54 -16.54
N PHE A 412 -23.27 -12.77 -16.21
CA PHE A 412 -23.81 -13.14 -14.90
C PHE A 412 -22.79 -12.98 -13.77
N LEU A 413 -21.54 -13.38 -14.01
CA LEU A 413 -20.46 -13.36 -13.02
C LEU A 413 -19.73 -12.01 -12.91
N ILE A 414 -19.74 -11.16 -13.94
CA ILE A 414 -19.12 -9.83 -13.87
C ILE A 414 -20.01 -8.87 -13.08
N TYR A 415 -19.54 -8.55 -11.88
CA TYR A 415 -20.16 -7.53 -11.04
C TYR A 415 -20.01 -6.12 -11.62
N LYS A 416 -21.11 -5.51 -12.05
CA LYS A 416 -21.19 -4.06 -12.20
C LYS A 416 -21.51 -3.44 -10.84
N ARG A 417 -20.48 -2.90 -10.18
CA ARG A 417 -20.68 -2.06 -8.99
C ARG A 417 -21.40 -0.78 -9.42
N ASN A 418 -22.70 -0.68 -9.16
CA ASN A 418 -23.48 0.52 -9.42
C ASN A 418 -22.84 1.69 -8.66
N LYS A 419 -22.32 2.68 -9.39
CA LYS A 419 -21.63 3.84 -8.81
C LYS A 419 -22.58 4.77 -8.04
N GLU A 420 -23.89 4.64 -8.25
CA GLU A 420 -24.90 5.58 -7.77
C GLU A 420 -25.16 5.42 -6.27
N ASP A 421 -25.15 4.19 -5.74
CA ASP A 421 -25.25 3.92 -4.29
C ASP A 421 -24.04 4.47 -3.51
N THR A 422 -22.90 4.69 -4.19
CA THR A 422 -21.70 5.27 -3.58
C THR A 422 -21.88 6.77 -3.25
N GLN A 423 -22.89 7.45 -3.80
CA GLN A 423 -23.15 8.86 -3.48
C GLN A 423 -24.09 9.06 -2.28
N ARG A 424 -25.06 8.17 -2.03
CA ARG A 424 -26.01 8.34 -0.91
C ARG A 424 -25.50 7.85 0.45
N ASP A 425 -24.62 6.84 0.47
CA ASP A 425 -24.00 6.34 1.71
C ASP A 425 -22.79 7.18 2.19
N SER A 426 -22.30 8.10 1.35
CA SER A 426 -21.07 8.87 1.59
C SER A 426 -21.10 9.81 2.81
N VAL A 427 -22.27 10.06 3.41
CA VAL A 427 -22.46 11.03 4.51
C VAL A 427 -22.66 10.36 5.88
N LYS A 428 -22.93 9.04 5.96
CA LYS A 428 -23.19 8.35 7.24
C LYS A 428 -22.52 6.99 7.45
N ARG A 429 -21.58 6.56 6.58
CA ARG A 429 -20.79 5.33 6.74
C ARG A 429 -19.27 5.55 6.82
N SER A 430 -18.83 6.53 7.62
CA SER A 430 -17.41 6.80 7.88
C SER A 430 -16.84 6.11 9.14
N SER A 431 -17.47 5.05 9.65
CA SER A 431 -17.12 4.49 10.98
C SER A 431 -17.08 2.98 11.15
N PHE A 432 -17.48 2.14 10.18
CA PHE A 432 -17.32 0.67 10.30
C PHE A 432 -16.93 -0.01 8.98
N LEU A 433 -15.86 -0.81 9.03
CA LEU A 433 -15.41 -1.79 8.02
C LEU A 433 -14.99 -1.26 6.63
N ALA A 434 -14.12 -0.26 6.63
CA ALA A 434 -12.99 -0.24 5.69
C ALA A 434 -11.69 -0.44 6.48
N GLU A 435 -11.55 -1.63 7.06
CA GLU A 435 -10.29 -2.09 7.62
C GLU A 435 -9.30 -2.20 6.45
N THR A 436 -8.45 -1.18 6.31
CA THR A 436 -7.43 -1.15 5.27
C THR A 436 -6.35 -2.15 5.63
N ASP A 437 -6.60 -3.42 5.29
CA ASP A 437 -5.58 -4.46 5.12
C ASP A 437 -4.69 -4.06 3.94
N GLY A 438 -3.89 -3.01 4.16
CA GLY A 438 -2.97 -2.47 3.18
C GLY A 438 -1.95 -3.53 2.82
N VAL A 439 -1.31 -3.38 1.66
CA VAL A 439 -0.27 -4.32 1.18
C VAL A 439 0.80 -4.58 2.26
N TYR A 440 1.06 -3.60 3.13
CA TYR A 440 1.92 -3.72 4.30
C TYR A 440 1.37 -4.67 5.40
N SER A 441 0.10 -4.54 5.79
CA SER A 441 -0.55 -5.41 6.78
C SER A 441 -0.53 -6.87 6.33
N ARG A 442 -0.94 -7.13 5.08
CA ARG A 442 -0.84 -8.47 4.48
C ARG A 442 0.58 -9.01 4.41
N GLN A 443 1.60 -8.17 4.15
CA GLN A 443 3.01 -8.58 4.22
C GLN A 443 3.46 -8.88 5.65
N LEU A 444 2.95 -8.14 6.65
CA LEU A 444 3.22 -8.36 8.06
C LEU A 444 2.63 -9.70 8.53
N GLU A 445 1.37 -9.98 8.21
CA GLU A 445 0.73 -11.28 8.45
C GLU A 445 1.45 -12.43 7.75
N GLN A 446 1.85 -12.24 6.47
CA GLN A 446 2.59 -13.25 5.73
C GLN A 446 3.97 -13.52 6.37
N LYS A 447 4.60 -12.51 6.98
CA LYS A 447 5.84 -12.67 7.74
C LYS A 447 5.62 -13.38 9.08
N LEU A 448 4.58 -13.01 9.83
CA LEU A 448 4.21 -13.64 11.11
C LEU A 448 3.84 -15.11 10.94
N THR A 449 2.99 -15.43 9.95
CA THR A 449 2.61 -16.83 9.63
C THR A 449 3.81 -17.65 9.14
N SER A 450 4.74 -17.05 8.38
CA SER A 450 5.99 -17.72 8.01
C SER A 450 6.89 -17.98 9.22
N GLN A 451 6.99 -17.04 10.16
CA GLN A 451 7.77 -17.19 11.38
C GLN A 451 7.18 -18.27 12.29
N ALA A 452 5.87 -18.23 12.57
CA ALA A 452 5.15 -19.22 13.37
C ALA A 452 5.30 -20.65 12.79
N ARG A 453 5.31 -20.78 11.45
CA ARG A 453 5.56 -22.07 10.78
C ARG A 453 6.99 -22.58 11.02
N VAL A 454 7.99 -21.71 11.00
CA VAL A 454 9.40 -22.06 11.30
C VAL A 454 9.58 -22.41 12.78
N GLU A 455 8.92 -21.70 13.68
CA GLU A 455 8.94 -22.00 15.13
C GLU A 455 8.28 -23.35 15.42
N LEU A 456 7.12 -23.65 14.82
CA LEU A 456 6.47 -24.96 14.93
C LEU A 456 7.32 -26.11 14.34
N GLU A 457 8.08 -25.87 13.27
CA GLU A 457 9.04 -26.85 12.75
C GLU A 457 10.24 -27.05 13.69
N ARG A 458 10.74 -25.97 14.32
CA ARG A 458 11.79 -26.04 15.34
C ARG A 458 11.34 -26.81 16.58
N GLU A 459 10.13 -26.55 17.09
CA GLU A 459 9.56 -27.32 18.22
C GLU A 459 9.41 -28.80 17.88
N LYS A 460 8.97 -29.13 16.65
CA LYS A 460 8.91 -30.53 16.20
C LYS A 460 10.27 -31.20 16.19
N ARG A 461 11.31 -30.54 15.64
CA ARG A 461 12.69 -31.05 15.69
C ARG A 461 13.18 -31.21 17.11
N TYR A 462 12.99 -30.20 17.96
CA TYR A 462 13.40 -30.22 19.36
C TYR A 462 12.74 -31.37 20.14
N ARG A 463 11.44 -31.63 19.92
CA ARG A 463 10.77 -32.82 20.48
C ARG A 463 11.38 -34.12 19.96
N SER A 464 11.57 -34.27 18.65
CA SER A 464 12.22 -35.47 18.09
C SER A 464 13.66 -35.67 18.56
N GLU A 465 14.40 -34.60 18.83
CA GLU A 465 15.75 -34.63 19.42
C GLU A 465 15.71 -35.04 20.90
N LEU A 466 14.71 -34.61 21.67
CA LEU A 466 14.47 -35.07 23.05
C LEU A 466 14.00 -36.53 23.12
N ASP A 467 13.06 -36.94 22.25
CA ASP A 467 12.56 -38.32 22.17
C ASP A 467 13.68 -39.30 21.78
N GLY A 468 14.68 -38.83 21.02
CA GLY A 468 15.91 -39.56 20.70
C GLY A 468 17.06 -39.39 21.71
N CYS A 469 16.89 -38.61 22.78
CA CYS A 469 17.97 -38.28 23.70
C CYS A 469 18.24 -39.42 24.69
N THR A 470 19.29 -40.20 24.43
CA THR A 470 19.75 -41.26 25.35
C THR A 470 20.48 -40.74 26.59
N PHE A 471 20.75 -39.43 26.67
CA PHE A 471 21.46 -38.84 27.80
C PHE A 471 20.56 -38.69 29.04
N HIS A 472 20.65 -39.68 29.92
CA HIS A 472 19.98 -39.68 31.23
C HIS A 472 21.01 -39.30 32.30
N PRO A 473 21.14 -38.02 32.69
CA PRO A 473 22.13 -37.59 33.67
C PRO A 473 21.84 -38.22 35.03
N GLN A 474 22.74 -39.10 35.49
CA GLN A 474 22.67 -39.68 36.83
C GLN A 474 23.03 -38.62 37.86
N THR A 475 22.03 -37.89 38.37
CA THR A 475 22.20 -36.95 39.46
C THR A 475 22.38 -37.70 40.77
N THR A 476 23.59 -37.64 41.35
CA THR A 476 23.83 -38.16 42.69
C THR A 476 23.13 -37.24 43.71
N PRO A 477 22.29 -37.77 44.63
CA PRO A 477 21.60 -36.95 45.61
C PRO A 477 22.62 -36.31 46.56
N TYR A 478 22.67 -34.98 46.57
CA TYR A 478 23.57 -34.22 47.43
C TYR A 478 23.24 -34.50 48.91
N LYS A 479 24.17 -35.12 49.64
CA LYS A 479 24.02 -35.34 51.08
C LYS A 479 23.90 -33.99 51.77
N THR A 480 22.70 -33.67 52.24
CA THR A 480 22.46 -32.55 53.14
C THR A 480 23.25 -32.78 54.43
N PHE A 481 24.34 -32.02 54.61
CA PHE A 481 25.10 -32.05 55.85
C PHE A 481 24.17 -31.70 57.01
N GLY A 482 23.99 -32.67 57.93
CA GLY A 482 23.00 -32.58 58.98
C GLY A 482 23.17 -31.31 59.81
N LYS A 483 22.05 -30.66 60.11
CA LYS A 483 22.00 -29.58 61.10
C LYS A 483 22.64 -30.10 62.40
N ARG A 484 23.77 -29.51 62.79
CA ARG A 484 24.29 -29.67 64.15
C ARG A 484 23.30 -29.01 65.09
N ASN A 485 22.56 -29.83 65.84
CA ASN A 485 21.78 -29.33 66.97
C ASN A 485 22.74 -28.65 67.97
N LYS A 486 22.34 -27.46 68.40
CA LYS A 486 22.82 -26.75 69.58
C LYS A 486 21.58 -26.32 70.36
#